data_AF-A0A1Q3MSF6-F1
#
_entry.id   AF-A0A1Q3MSF6-F1
#
_cell.length_a   1.000
_cell.length_b   1.000
_cell.length_c   1.000
_cell.angle_alpha   90.00
_cell.angle_beta   90.00
_cell.angle_gamma   90.00
#
_symmetry.space_group_name_H-M   'P 1'
#
loop_
_entity.id
_entity.type
_entity.pdbx_description
1 polymer ?
#
loop_
_entity_poly.entity_id
_entity_poly.type
_entity_poly.pdbx_seq_one_letter_code
_entity_poly.pdbx_strand_id
1 'polypeptide(L)'
;MGIFDWFRGKKSFQSVHNAGQTWNSLFVQEPYSGAWQKNDELTRDDLVASYAVFACVSLISKDIGKLPILLKRKEKGVLVNVDISDKLRVLKKPNNYQTWQQFQEQWTSSLLLRGNTYVWKLRDVFGEVYRMVVLNPDLVCPLVDDYGNVFYQFNTDRLTQTESVIVPASEIIHDRINAFYHPLVGLSPIMACGVAAGMGVKIIKNAANFFGNGSRPGGILVAPGSITKEKAEEIQARWNQNYSGANFGKTAVIGDGMTYIPLGMSAADSQMLELLEMSGRVVCSVFNVPPFKIGIGTIPNDSEQANGIYYSDCLQAMIEARENLIDEGLDLPSFKVECYLDIDMLIRMDSERFHTMVREDVKGSLLTP
;
A
#
# COMPACT_ATOMS: atom_id res chain seq x y z
N MET A 1 19.97 -24.35 -44.61
CA MET A 1 18.97 -23.55 -43.87
C MET A 1 17.61 -24.02 -44.33
N GLY A 2 16.93 -24.81 -43.50
CA GLY A 2 15.75 -25.58 -43.90
C GLY A 2 14.45 -24.80 -43.75
N ILE A 3 13.51 -25.06 -44.67
CA ILE A 3 12.12 -24.56 -44.72
C ILE A 3 11.32 -24.82 -43.41
N PHE A 4 11.81 -25.69 -42.53
CA PHE A 4 11.23 -25.97 -41.22
C PHE A 4 11.59 -24.97 -40.11
N ASP A 5 12.57 -24.08 -40.31
CA ASP A 5 12.89 -23.02 -39.32
C ASP A 5 11.87 -21.87 -39.34
N TRP A 6 11.09 -21.73 -40.43
CA TRP A 6 10.08 -20.68 -40.58
C TRP A 6 8.86 -20.89 -39.67
N PHE A 7 8.51 -22.14 -39.36
CA PHE A 7 7.40 -22.48 -38.45
C PHE A 7 7.81 -22.54 -36.97
N ARG A 8 9.10 -22.37 -36.66
CA ARG A 8 9.66 -22.41 -35.30
C ARG A 8 10.35 -21.12 -34.91
N GLY A 9 9.88 -19.98 -35.45
CA GLY A 9 10.21 -18.68 -34.90
C GLY A 9 9.83 -18.67 -33.42
N LYS A 10 10.82 -18.81 -32.53
CA LYS A 10 10.68 -18.38 -31.14
C LYS A 10 10.30 -16.91 -31.23
N LYS A 11 9.01 -16.60 -31.08
CA LYS A 11 8.57 -15.20 -30.94
C LYS A 11 9.46 -14.58 -29.87
N SER A 12 10.20 -13.55 -30.22
CA SER A 12 11.04 -12.84 -29.25
C SER A 12 10.10 -12.10 -28.32
N PHE A 13 9.82 -12.68 -27.16
CA PHE A 13 9.18 -11.96 -26.09
C PHE A 13 10.22 -11.05 -25.46
N GLN A 14 9.98 -9.74 -25.48
CA GLN A 14 10.80 -8.79 -24.74
C GLN A 14 10.12 -8.48 -23.42
N SER A 15 10.88 -8.56 -22.33
CA SER A 15 10.40 -8.11 -21.02
C SER A 15 10.28 -6.59 -21.03
N VAL A 16 9.15 -6.10 -20.53
CA VAL A 16 8.99 -4.65 -20.28
C VAL A 16 9.99 -4.20 -19.19
N HIS A 17 10.37 -5.10 -18.29
CA HIS A 17 11.43 -4.87 -17.32
C HIS A 17 12.81 -5.04 -17.99
N ASN A 18 13.47 -3.92 -18.27
CA ASN A 18 14.90 -3.92 -18.62
C ASN A 18 15.75 -3.83 -17.34
N ALA A 19 16.72 -4.72 -17.21
CA ALA A 19 17.71 -4.72 -16.13
C ALA A 19 18.53 -3.41 -16.16
N GLY A 20 18.14 -2.43 -15.35
CA GLY A 20 18.70 -1.08 -15.34
C GLY A 20 17.69 0.05 -15.13
N GLN A 21 16.38 -0.25 -15.15
CA GLN A 21 15.34 0.75 -14.97
C GLN A 21 14.97 0.95 -13.48
N THR A 22 15.36 2.10 -12.94
CA THR A 22 15.19 2.53 -11.53
C THR A 22 13.74 2.85 -11.13
N TRP A 23 12.85 3.10 -12.09
CA TRP A 23 11.45 3.47 -11.82
C TRP A 23 10.56 2.29 -11.43
N ASN A 24 11.05 1.06 -11.61
CA ASN A 24 10.46 -0.15 -11.01
C ASN A 24 11.23 -0.63 -9.78
N SER A 25 12.34 0.04 -9.42
CA SER A 25 13.09 -0.34 -8.23
C SER A 25 12.29 0.11 -7.01
N LEU A 26 11.80 -0.87 -6.26
CA LEU A 26 10.98 -0.68 -5.07
C LEU A 26 11.85 -0.36 -3.83
N PHE A 27 13.09 0.07 -4.06
CA PHE A 27 14.10 0.38 -3.06
C PHE A 27 14.50 1.84 -3.23
N VAL A 28 14.47 2.60 -2.13
CA VAL A 28 15.16 3.89 -2.10
C VAL A 28 16.62 3.59 -1.78
N GLN A 29 17.46 3.49 -2.81
CA GLN A 29 18.88 3.10 -2.67
C GLN A 29 19.69 4.14 -1.88
N GLU A 30 19.34 5.42 -1.99
CA GLU A 30 19.99 6.49 -1.24
C GLU A 30 18.96 7.43 -0.60
N PRO A 31 18.40 7.10 0.57
CA PRO A 31 17.50 8.00 1.30
C PRO A 31 18.21 9.28 1.79
N TYR A 32 19.53 9.22 1.96
CA TYR A 32 20.41 10.35 2.26
C TYR A 32 21.83 10.04 1.79
N SER A 33 22.67 11.07 1.65
CA SER A 33 24.04 10.93 1.18
C SER A 33 24.84 9.95 2.04
N GLY A 34 25.41 8.92 1.40
CA GLY A 34 26.23 7.89 2.06
C GLY A 34 25.43 6.76 2.72
N ALA A 35 24.10 6.69 2.54
CA ALA A 35 23.27 5.60 3.05
C ALA A 35 23.69 4.22 2.51
N TRP A 36 24.05 4.15 1.22
CA TRP A 36 24.56 2.93 0.59
C TRP A 36 25.83 2.41 1.28
N GLN A 37 26.78 3.28 1.66
CA GLN A 37 28.01 2.89 2.37
C GLN A 37 27.72 2.33 3.78
N LYS A 38 26.58 2.71 4.38
CA LYS A 38 26.13 2.25 5.69
C LYS A 38 25.17 1.06 5.61
N ASN A 39 24.87 0.57 4.40
CA ASN A 39 23.80 -0.41 4.14
C ASN A 39 22.45 0.00 4.77
N ASP A 40 22.16 1.31 4.83
CA ASP A 40 20.91 1.87 5.35
C ASP A 40 19.92 2.09 4.21
N GLU A 41 19.48 0.97 3.62
CA GLU A 41 18.48 0.94 2.56
C GLU A 41 17.07 0.87 3.16
N LEU A 42 16.13 1.62 2.57
CA LEU A 42 14.73 1.51 2.95
C LEU A 42 14.10 0.34 2.20
N THR A 43 13.87 -0.76 2.93
CA THR A 43 13.18 -1.93 2.39
C THR A 43 11.67 -1.70 2.38
N ARG A 44 10.97 -2.48 1.56
CA ARG A 44 9.51 -2.45 1.50
C ARG A 44 8.87 -2.80 2.84
N ASP A 45 9.45 -3.75 3.56
CA ASP A 45 8.94 -4.20 4.84
C ASP A 45 9.08 -3.09 5.89
N ASP A 46 10.17 -2.31 5.85
CA ASP A 46 10.30 -1.12 6.69
C ASP A 46 9.25 -0.05 6.35
N LEU A 47 8.97 0.18 5.06
CA LEU A 47 7.98 1.18 4.64
C LEU A 47 6.55 0.75 4.98
N VAL A 48 6.22 -0.54 4.83
CA VAL A 48 4.92 -1.10 5.23
C VAL A 48 4.78 -1.12 6.75
N ALA A 49 5.88 -1.30 7.50
CA ALA A 49 5.87 -1.20 8.95
C ALA A 49 5.61 0.23 9.46
N SER A 50 5.73 1.26 8.60
CA SER A 50 5.32 2.61 8.95
C SER A 50 3.82 2.67 9.25
N TYR A 51 3.46 3.14 10.44
CA TYR A 51 2.07 3.15 10.90
C TYR A 51 1.13 3.88 9.93
N ALA A 52 1.58 5.00 9.33
CA ALA A 52 0.75 5.79 8.42
C ALA A 52 0.48 5.03 7.11
N VAL A 53 1.50 4.35 6.55
CA VAL A 53 1.35 3.55 5.32
C VAL A 53 0.44 2.35 5.59
N PHE A 54 0.69 1.61 6.67
CA PHE A 54 -0.13 0.47 7.05
C PHE A 54 -1.60 0.86 7.30
N ALA A 55 -1.82 1.99 7.99
CA ALA A 55 -3.16 2.49 8.29
C ALA A 55 -3.90 2.90 7.02
N CYS A 56 -3.28 3.70 6.14
CA CYS A 56 -3.90 4.11 4.87
C CYS A 56 -4.25 2.90 3.98
N VAL A 57 -3.28 1.99 3.77
CA VAL A 57 -3.49 0.80 2.92
C VAL A 57 -4.57 -0.11 3.50
N SER A 58 -4.55 -0.35 4.81
CA SER A 58 -5.55 -1.19 5.49
C SER A 58 -6.95 -0.57 5.44
N LEU A 59 -7.06 0.74 5.63
CA LEU A 59 -8.32 1.47 5.62
C LEU A 59 -8.97 1.42 4.24
N ILE A 60 -8.24 1.79 3.19
CA ILE A 60 -8.74 1.74 1.81
C ILE A 60 -9.09 0.29 1.42
N SER A 61 -8.23 -0.68 1.75
CA SER A 61 -8.46 -2.08 1.39
C SER A 61 -9.72 -2.64 2.04
N LYS A 62 -9.95 -2.37 3.32
CA LYS A 62 -11.16 -2.82 4.04
C LYS A 62 -12.41 -2.09 3.57
N ASP A 63 -12.31 -0.78 3.28
CA ASP A 63 -13.44 0.02 2.80
C ASP A 63 -13.90 -0.39 1.40
N ILE A 64 -12.97 -0.76 0.51
CA ILE A 64 -13.33 -1.35 -0.80
C ILE A 64 -13.73 -2.82 -0.64
N GLY A 65 -13.10 -3.55 0.29
CA GLY A 65 -13.34 -4.96 0.53
C GLY A 65 -14.76 -5.28 1.01
N LYS A 66 -15.35 -4.40 1.83
CA LYS A 66 -16.72 -4.56 2.33
C LYS A 66 -17.80 -4.33 1.27
N LEU A 67 -17.45 -3.81 0.09
CA LEU A 67 -18.41 -3.52 -0.98
C LEU A 67 -18.83 -4.82 -1.68
N PRO A 68 -20.11 -5.23 -1.59
CA PRO A 68 -20.62 -6.33 -2.38
C PRO A 68 -20.73 -5.92 -3.84
N ILE A 69 -20.65 -6.92 -4.71
CA ILE A 69 -20.85 -6.74 -6.15
C ILE A 69 -22.33 -6.89 -6.50
N LEU A 70 -22.83 -5.96 -7.31
CA LEU A 70 -24.16 -5.93 -7.87
C LEU A 70 -24.04 -6.01 -9.39
N LEU A 71 -24.82 -6.90 -10.01
CA LEU A 71 -24.98 -6.88 -11.46
C LEU A 71 -26.21 -6.07 -11.79
N LYS A 72 -26.09 -5.14 -12.74
CA LYS A 72 -27.20 -4.36 -13.26
C LYS A 72 -27.40 -4.64 -14.73
N ARG A 73 -28.65 -4.64 -15.17
CA ARG A 73 -29.04 -4.73 -16.58
C ARG A 73 -29.83 -3.50 -16.96
N LYS A 74 -29.57 -2.97 -18.16
CA LYS A 74 -30.38 -1.92 -18.75
C LYS A 74 -31.68 -2.53 -19.30
N GLU A 75 -32.78 -2.30 -18.61
CA GLU A 75 -34.13 -2.66 -19.05
C GLU A 75 -34.92 -1.39 -19.32
N LYS A 76 -35.37 -1.18 -20.56
CA LYS A 76 -36.15 0.00 -20.98
C LYS A 76 -35.51 1.35 -20.58
N GLY A 77 -34.18 1.42 -20.55
CA GLY A 77 -33.42 2.63 -20.20
C GLY A 77 -33.17 2.83 -18.69
N VAL A 78 -33.67 1.92 -17.83
CA VAL A 78 -33.42 1.94 -16.38
C VAL A 78 -32.47 0.79 -16.01
N LEU A 79 -31.54 1.06 -15.10
CA LEU A 79 -30.66 0.04 -14.53
C LEU A 79 -31.41 -0.73 -13.45
N VAL A 80 -31.63 -2.03 -13.66
CA VAL A 80 -32.30 -2.93 -12.72
C VAL A 80 -31.27 -3.92 -12.18
N ASN A 81 -31.32 -4.20 -10.87
CA ASN A 81 -30.47 -5.20 -10.24
C ASN A 81 -30.85 -6.60 -10.72
N VAL A 82 -29.85 -7.40 -11.08
CA VAL A 82 -30.00 -8.78 -11.58
C VAL A 82 -29.19 -9.71 -10.69
N ASP A 83 -29.75 -10.89 -10.42
CA ASP A 83 -29.04 -11.92 -9.69
C ASP A 83 -27.82 -12.43 -10.45
N ILE A 84 -26.76 -12.72 -9.70
CA ILE A 84 -25.53 -13.31 -10.24
C ILE A 84 -25.83 -14.75 -10.70
N SER A 85 -25.83 -14.93 -12.02
CA SER A 85 -25.97 -16.21 -12.73
C SER A 85 -24.88 -17.22 -12.33
N ASP A 86 -25.18 -18.51 -12.45
CA ASP A 86 -24.24 -19.59 -12.13
C ASP A 86 -22.95 -19.52 -12.96
N LYS A 87 -23.03 -18.99 -14.19
CA LYS A 87 -21.86 -18.76 -15.06
C LYS A 87 -20.89 -17.71 -14.51
N LEU A 88 -21.36 -16.82 -13.65
CA LEU A 88 -20.58 -15.76 -13.00
C LEU A 88 -20.38 -16.04 -11.50
N ARG A 89 -20.43 -17.31 -11.10
CA ARG A 89 -20.23 -17.74 -9.71
C ARG A 89 -18.92 -17.21 -9.09
N VAL A 90 -17.92 -16.93 -9.91
CA VAL A 90 -16.64 -16.32 -9.47
C VAL A 90 -16.83 -14.95 -8.79
N LEU A 91 -17.89 -14.22 -9.10
CA LEU A 91 -18.23 -12.96 -8.44
C LEU A 91 -18.80 -13.17 -7.02
N LYS A 92 -19.40 -14.33 -6.73
CA LYS A 92 -19.83 -14.69 -5.37
C LYS A 92 -18.67 -15.19 -4.53
N LYS A 93 -17.85 -16.07 -5.13
CA LYS A 93 -16.69 -16.69 -4.47
C LYS A 93 -15.55 -16.87 -5.48
N PRO A 94 -14.54 -15.97 -5.48
CA PRO A 94 -13.46 -15.97 -6.47
C PRO A 94 -12.61 -17.23 -6.46
N ASN A 95 -12.33 -17.78 -5.29
CA ASN A 95 -11.53 -18.98 -5.12
C ASN A 95 -11.99 -19.80 -3.90
N ASN A 96 -11.36 -20.95 -3.68
CA ASN A 96 -11.73 -21.88 -2.62
C ASN A 96 -11.35 -21.40 -1.21
N TYR A 97 -10.32 -20.55 -1.05
CA TYR A 97 -9.72 -20.20 0.25
C TYR A 97 -10.01 -18.77 0.73
N GLN A 98 -10.55 -17.89 -0.12
CA GLN A 98 -10.92 -16.51 0.21
C GLN A 98 -12.42 -16.28 0.05
N THR A 99 -12.93 -15.37 0.89
CA THR A 99 -14.22 -14.70 0.65
C THR A 99 -14.06 -13.59 -0.39
N TRP A 100 -15.17 -13.08 -0.94
CA TRP A 100 -15.15 -11.93 -1.84
C TRP A 100 -14.43 -10.73 -1.21
N GLN A 101 -14.73 -10.44 0.06
CA GLN A 101 -14.09 -9.35 0.80
C GLN A 101 -12.57 -9.52 0.88
N GLN A 102 -12.07 -10.71 1.27
CA GLN A 102 -10.64 -10.96 1.37
C GLN A 102 -9.93 -10.86 0.02
N PHE A 103 -10.61 -11.28 -1.06
CA PHE A 103 -10.10 -11.15 -2.43
C PHE A 103 -9.98 -9.68 -2.84
N GLN A 104 -10.99 -8.86 -2.57
CA GLN A 104 -10.99 -7.42 -2.85
C GLN A 104 -9.94 -6.68 -2.01
N GLU A 105 -9.78 -7.05 -0.74
CA GLU A 105 -8.72 -6.51 0.13
C GLU A 105 -7.33 -6.84 -0.41
N GLN A 106 -7.09 -8.07 -0.87
CA GLN A 106 -5.82 -8.45 -1.48
C GLN A 106 -5.58 -7.72 -2.79
N TRP A 107 -6.61 -7.56 -3.64
CA TRP A 107 -6.52 -6.80 -4.89
C TRP A 107 -6.06 -5.37 -4.62
N THR A 108 -6.76 -4.67 -3.72
CA THR A 108 -6.44 -3.29 -3.34
C THR A 108 -5.07 -3.17 -2.68
N SER A 109 -4.74 -4.10 -1.78
CA SER A 109 -3.42 -4.11 -1.12
C SER A 109 -2.28 -4.30 -2.14
N SER A 110 -2.44 -5.22 -3.09
CA SER A 110 -1.47 -5.42 -4.16
C SER A 110 -1.29 -4.14 -4.98
N LEU A 111 -2.40 -3.48 -5.32
CA LEU A 111 -2.41 -2.28 -6.14
C LEU A 111 -1.70 -1.12 -5.42
N LEU A 112 -2.05 -0.86 -4.16
CA LEU A 112 -1.47 0.23 -3.38
C LEU A 112 0.00 -0.02 -2.99
N LEU A 113 0.39 -1.27 -2.77
CA LEU A 113 1.76 -1.59 -2.38
C LEU A 113 2.71 -1.67 -3.59
N ARG A 114 2.24 -2.21 -4.73
CA ARG A 114 3.07 -2.52 -5.92
C ARG A 114 2.75 -1.67 -7.15
N GLY A 115 1.71 -0.86 -7.11
CA GLY A 115 1.20 -0.12 -8.27
C GLY A 115 0.51 -0.99 -9.32
N ASN A 116 0.47 -2.31 -9.10
CA ASN A 116 0.00 -3.28 -10.07
C ASN A 116 -0.73 -4.41 -9.33
N THR A 117 -1.85 -4.85 -9.90
CA THR A 117 -2.52 -6.08 -9.49
C THR A 117 -2.81 -6.92 -10.71
N TYR A 118 -2.44 -8.19 -10.62
CA TYR A 118 -2.69 -9.17 -11.66
C TYR A 118 -3.67 -10.21 -11.13
N VAL A 119 -4.83 -10.33 -11.75
CA VAL A 119 -5.81 -11.36 -11.42
C VAL A 119 -5.86 -12.37 -12.53
N TRP A 120 -5.46 -13.60 -12.22
CA TRP A 120 -5.52 -14.70 -13.16
C TRP A 120 -6.89 -15.35 -13.15
N LYS A 121 -7.54 -15.35 -14.32
CA LYS A 121 -8.80 -16.03 -14.59
C LYS A 121 -8.47 -17.44 -15.07
N LEU A 122 -8.91 -18.44 -14.31
CA LEU A 122 -8.84 -19.84 -14.74
C LEU A 122 -10.17 -20.22 -15.38
N ARG A 123 -10.09 -20.68 -16.62
CA ARG A 123 -11.23 -21.15 -17.41
C ARG A 123 -11.30 -22.66 -17.43
N ASP A 124 -12.52 -23.19 -17.43
CA ASP A 124 -12.78 -24.60 -17.68
C ASP A 124 -12.68 -24.91 -19.19
N VAL A 125 -12.76 -26.19 -19.55
CA VAL A 125 -12.73 -26.68 -20.94
C VAL A 125 -13.82 -26.03 -21.81
N PHE A 126 -14.93 -25.62 -21.20
CA PHE A 126 -16.03 -24.91 -21.86
C PHE A 126 -15.82 -23.39 -22.00
N GLY A 127 -14.68 -22.87 -21.53
CA GLY A 127 -14.31 -21.45 -21.62
C GLY A 127 -14.88 -20.56 -20.49
N GLU A 128 -15.67 -21.13 -19.57
CA GLU A 128 -16.24 -20.42 -18.43
C GLU A 128 -15.20 -20.21 -17.32
N VAL A 129 -15.13 -19.00 -16.76
CA VAL A 129 -14.18 -18.68 -15.68
C VAL A 129 -14.72 -19.28 -14.38
N TYR A 130 -14.01 -20.26 -13.81
CA TYR A 130 -14.43 -20.94 -12.57
C TYR A 130 -13.64 -20.49 -11.34
N ARG A 131 -12.49 -19.84 -11.52
CA ARG A 131 -11.65 -19.34 -10.42
C ARG A 131 -10.90 -18.07 -10.81
N MET A 132 -10.78 -17.14 -9.87
CA MET A 132 -9.94 -15.95 -9.97
C MET A 132 -8.93 -15.92 -8.82
N VAL A 133 -7.66 -15.66 -9.15
CA VAL A 133 -6.56 -15.60 -8.17
C VAL A 133 -5.77 -14.32 -8.36
N VAL A 134 -5.60 -13.55 -7.29
CA VAL A 134 -4.67 -12.42 -7.27
C VAL A 134 -3.25 -12.98 -7.19
N LEU A 135 -2.46 -12.76 -8.24
CA LEU A 135 -1.05 -13.15 -8.31
C LEU A 135 -0.19 -12.14 -7.54
N ASN A 136 0.96 -12.60 -7.04
CA ASN A 136 1.97 -11.70 -6.50
C ASN A 136 2.64 -10.92 -7.66
N PRO A 137 2.54 -9.58 -7.70
CA PRO A 137 3.16 -8.78 -8.76
C PRO A 137 4.67 -8.95 -8.87
N ASP A 138 5.36 -9.25 -7.76
CA ASP A 138 6.81 -9.43 -7.72
C ASP A 138 7.25 -10.68 -8.53
N LEU A 139 6.32 -11.60 -8.85
CA LEU A 139 6.57 -12.81 -9.63
C LEU A 139 6.04 -12.73 -11.07
N VAL A 140 5.43 -11.60 -11.46
CA VAL A 140 4.81 -11.41 -12.78
C VAL A 140 5.65 -10.45 -13.62
N CYS A 141 5.90 -10.84 -14.87
CA CYS A 141 6.62 -10.04 -15.86
C CYS A 141 5.71 -9.84 -17.09
N PRO A 142 5.32 -8.59 -17.42
CA PRO A 142 4.68 -8.30 -18.69
C PRO A 142 5.69 -8.44 -19.83
N LEU A 143 5.27 -9.16 -20.86
CA LEU A 143 5.98 -9.44 -22.09
C LEU A 143 5.20 -8.86 -23.26
N VAL A 144 5.91 -8.32 -24.26
CA VAL A 144 5.31 -7.85 -25.50
C VAL A 144 5.96 -8.62 -26.65
N ASP A 145 5.13 -9.13 -27.57
CA ASP A 145 5.63 -9.77 -28.80
C ASP A 145 5.93 -8.73 -29.90
N ASP A 146 6.58 -9.16 -30.98
CA ASP A 146 6.94 -8.26 -32.10
C ASP A 146 5.73 -7.62 -32.81
N TYR A 147 4.52 -8.15 -32.58
CA TYR A 147 3.26 -7.66 -33.13
C TYR A 147 2.51 -6.73 -32.16
N GLY A 148 3.05 -6.49 -30.96
CA GLY A 148 2.43 -5.65 -29.94
C GLY A 148 1.40 -6.36 -29.05
N ASN A 149 1.27 -7.68 -29.14
CA ASN A 149 0.42 -8.45 -28.25
C ASN A 149 1.06 -8.59 -26.87
N VAL A 150 0.25 -8.42 -25.83
CA VAL A 150 0.70 -8.49 -24.44
C VAL A 150 0.50 -9.89 -23.89
N PHE A 151 1.55 -10.38 -23.23
CA PHE A 151 1.58 -11.64 -22.51
C PHE A 151 2.08 -11.38 -21.08
N TYR A 152 1.73 -12.27 -20.17
CA TYR A 152 2.25 -12.24 -18.81
C TYR A 152 2.96 -13.56 -18.52
N GLN A 153 4.22 -13.46 -18.14
CA GLN A 153 4.95 -14.59 -17.59
C GLN A 153 4.93 -14.49 -16.08
N PHE A 154 4.61 -15.58 -15.39
CA PHE A 154 4.76 -15.62 -13.94
C PHE A 154 5.41 -16.92 -13.46
N ASN A 155 6.15 -16.79 -12.37
CA ASN A 155 6.93 -17.88 -11.78
C ASN A 155 6.09 -18.77 -10.87
N THR A 156 6.66 -19.93 -10.53
CA THR A 156 5.99 -21.00 -9.79
C THR A 156 5.45 -20.51 -8.45
N ASP A 157 4.14 -20.66 -8.25
CA ASP A 157 3.48 -20.50 -6.96
C ASP A 157 2.72 -21.79 -6.64
N ARG A 158 2.90 -22.28 -5.41
CA ARG A 158 2.24 -23.51 -4.93
C ARG A 158 0.74 -23.34 -4.77
N LEU A 159 0.28 -22.10 -4.56
CA LEU A 159 -1.14 -21.79 -4.39
C LEU A 159 -1.90 -21.84 -5.72
N THR A 160 -1.21 -21.51 -6.81
CA THR A 160 -1.71 -21.62 -8.19
C THR A 160 -1.40 -22.97 -8.82
N GLN A 161 -0.48 -23.76 -8.22
CA GLN A 161 -0.04 -25.08 -8.69
C GLN A 161 0.54 -25.06 -10.11
N THR A 162 1.10 -23.93 -10.53
CA THR A 162 1.61 -23.72 -11.88
C THR A 162 3.13 -23.68 -11.89
N GLU A 163 3.76 -24.31 -12.89
CA GLU A 163 5.17 -24.04 -13.22
C GLU A 163 5.30 -22.67 -13.93
N SER A 164 6.50 -22.22 -14.32
CA SER A 164 6.64 -20.95 -15.04
C SER A 164 5.81 -20.99 -16.33
N VAL A 165 4.76 -20.17 -16.41
CA VAL A 165 3.80 -20.17 -17.52
C VAL A 165 3.68 -18.77 -18.10
N ILE A 166 3.51 -18.74 -19.42
CA ILE A 166 3.20 -17.53 -20.19
C ILE A 166 1.73 -17.62 -20.58
N VAL A 167 0.94 -16.64 -20.16
CA VAL A 167 -0.49 -16.53 -20.50
C VAL A 167 -0.74 -15.29 -21.36
N PRO A 168 -1.71 -15.33 -22.28
CA PRO A 168 -2.13 -14.13 -23.01
C PRO A 168 -2.84 -13.13 -22.07
N ALA A 169 -2.83 -11.85 -22.43
CA ALA A 169 -3.52 -10.80 -21.68
C ALA A 169 -5.02 -11.07 -21.48
N SER A 170 -5.66 -11.84 -22.36
CA SER A 170 -7.08 -12.22 -22.22
C SER A 170 -7.39 -13.02 -20.96
N GLU A 171 -6.41 -13.68 -20.35
CA GLU A 171 -6.57 -14.47 -19.11
C GLU A 171 -6.20 -13.69 -17.84
N ILE A 172 -5.66 -12.49 -17.96
CA ILE A 172 -5.25 -11.66 -16.82
C ILE A 172 -6.09 -10.38 -16.78
N ILE A 173 -6.65 -10.05 -15.62
CA ILE A 173 -7.11 -8.68 -15.36
C ILE A 173 -5.94 -7.92 -14.74
N HIS A 174 -5.48 -6.87 -15.40
CA HIS A 174 -4.36 -6.06 -14.95
C HIS A 174 -4.81 -4.66 -14.53
N ASP A 175 -4.88 -4.46 -13.22
CA ASP A 175 -5.14 -3.17 -12.59
C ASP A 175 -3.81 -2.44 -12.31
N ARG A 176 -3.77 -1.13 -12.56
CA ARG A 176 -2.56 -0.31 -12.58
C ARG A 176 -2.83 1.08 -12.01
N ILE A 177 -1.91 1.57 -11.18
CA ILE A 177 -1.88 2.97 -10.73
C ILE A 177 -0.84 3.73 -11.56
N ASN A 178 -1.20 4.91 -12.09
CA ASN A 178 -0.29 5.92 -12.63
C ASN A 178 0.89 5.38 -13.47
N ALA A 179 0.59 4.89 -14.68
CA ALA A 179 1.56 4.32 -15.61
C ALA A 179 2.37 5.40 -16.38
N PHE A 180 3.15 6.22 -15.68
CA PHE A 180 3.83 7.40 -16.28
C PHE A 180 4.94 7.06 -17.28
N TYR A 181 5.67 5.97 -17.06
CA TYR A 181 6.85 5.64 -17.88
C TYR A 181 6.56 4.57 -18.94
N HIS A 182 5.66 3.64 -18.65
CA HIS A 182 5.25 2.62 -19.60
C HIS A 182 3.80 2.22 -19.35
N PRO A 183 2.95 2.11 -20.39
CA PRO A 183 1.53 1.85 -20.22
C PRO A 183 1.23 0.54 -19.46
N LEU A 184 2.06 -0.49 -19.65
CA LEU A 184 1.89 -1.81 -18.99
C LEU A 184 2.46 -1.88 -17.56
N VAL A 185 2.99 -0.81 -16.96
CA VAL A 185 3.55 -0.88 -15.61
C VAL A 185 3.12 0.32 -14.79
N GLY A 186 2.32 0.05 -13.77
CA GLY A 186 1.91 1.06 -12.80
C GLY A 186 3.00 1.35 -11.77
N LEU A 187 2.95 2.55 -11.20
CA LEU A 187 3.82 3.03 -10.13
C LEU A 187 3.15 2.87 -8.77
N SER A 188 3.90 2.37 -7.80
CA SER A 188 3.42 2.28 -6.42
C SER A 188 3.35 3.67 -5.78
N PRO A 189 2.22 4.07 -5.15
CA PRO A 189 2.15 5.26 -4.29
C PRO A 189 3.27 5.31 -3.23
N ILE A 190 3.75 4.16 -2.76
CA ILE A 190 4.85 4.07 -1.78
C ILE A 190 6.14 4.71 -2.32
N MET A 191 6.37 4.67 -3.63
CA MET A 191 7.55 5.30 -4.21
C MET A 191 7.55 6.82 -3.96
N ALA A 192 6.38 7.46 -4.01
CA ALA A 192 6.25 8.90 -3.78
C ALA A 192 6.41 9.28 -2.30
N CYS A 193 5.94 8.44 -1.36
CA CYS A 193 6.04 8.72 0.07
C CYS A 193 7.18 7.99 0.79
N GLY A 194 8.02 7.22 0.09
CA GLY A 194 9.00 6.30 0.70
C GLY A 194 10.02 7.02 1.60
N VAL A 195 10.51 8.19 1.19
CA VAL A 195 11.42 9.00 2.00
C VAL A 195 10.73 9.53 3.26
N ALA A 196 9.49 10.03 3.13
CA ALA A 196 8.71 10.51 4.27
C ALA A 196 8.40 9.38 5.25
N ALA A 197 7.88 8.25 4.78
CA ALA A 197 7.62 7.07 5.61
C ALA A 197 8.90 6.55 6.29
N GLY A 198 10.03 6.53 5.57
CA GLY A 198 11.34 6.18 6.13
C GLY A 198 11.81 7.15 7.22
N MET A 199 11.56 8.45 7.05
CA MET A 199 11.82 9.46 8.09
C MET A 199 10.99 9.17 9.35
N GLY A 200 9.70 8.88 9.22
CA GLY A 200 8.84 8.50 10.34
C GLY A 200 9.35 7.26 11.09
N VAL A 201 9.76 6.21 10.37
CA VAL A 201 10.36 5.01 10.96
C VAL A 201 11.65 5.34 11.72
N LYS A 202 12.51 6.21 11.18
CA LYS A 202 13.75 6.63 11.84
C LYS A 202 13.50 7.46 13.09
N ILE A 203 12.49 8.34 13.08
CA ILE A 203 12.07 9.11 14.27
C ILE A 203 11.60 8.16 15.37
N ILE A 204 10.76 7.18 15.04
CA ILE A 204 10.27 6.20 16.01
C ILE A 204 11.43 5.34 16.55
N LYS A 205 12.33 4.86 15.67
CA LYS A 205 13.54 4.11 16.09
C LYS A 205 14.43 4.96 17.01
N ASN A 206 14.62 6.24 16.69
CA ASN A 206 15.39 7.16 17.55
C ASN A 206 14.72 7.36 18.91
N ALA A 207 13.39 7.59 18.93
CA ALA A 207 12.62 7.70 20.15
C ALA A 207 12.73 6.42 21.00
N ALA A 208 12.59 5.24 20.39
CA ALA A 208 12.73 3.95 21.07
C ALA A 208 14.13 3.79 21.70
N ASN A 209 15.19 4.16 20.99
CA ASN A 209 16.56 4.14 21.52
C ASN A 209 16.74 5.17 22.65
N PHE A 210 16.17 6.36 22.51
CA PHE A 210 16.23 7.41 23.52
C PHE A 210 15.55 6.99 24.82
N PHE A 211 14.31 6.47 24.75
CA PHE A 211 13.60 5.95 25.91
C PHE A 211 14.24 4.67 26.47
N GLY A 212 14.79 3.81 25.60
CA GLY A 212 15.55 2.62 26.00
C GLY A 212 16.82 2.96 26.79
N ASN A 213 17.45 4.10 26.49
CA ASN A 213 18.58 4.66 27.23
C ASN A 213 18.15 5.54 28.42
N GLY A 214 16.88 5.44 28.84
CA GLY A 214 16.33 6.14 30.00
C GLY A 214 16.29 7.67 29.87
N SER A 215 16.09 8.16 28.64
CA SER A 215 15.81 9.57 28.34
C SER A 215 16.89 10.55 28.78
N ARG A 216 18.14 10.08 28.92
CA ARG A 216 19.29 10.96 29.18
C ARG A 216 20.03 11.24 27.88
N PRO A 217 20.07 12.50 27.43
CA PRO A 217 21.02 12.87 26.40
C PRO A 217 22.45 12.57 26.86
N GLY A 218 23.30 12.23 25.90
CA GLY A 218 24.73 12.18 26.13
C GLY A 218 25.23 13.50 26.72
N GLY A 219 26.36 13.46 27.40
CA GLY A 219 26.98 14.64 27.97
C GLY A 219 28.47 14.67 27.74
N ILE A 220 29.03 15.84 27.93
CA ILE A 220 30.46 16.08 27.79
C ILE A 220 31.07 16.06 29.19
N LEU A 221 32.09 15.20 29.37
CA LEU A 221 32.94 15.24 30.55
C LEU A 221 34.07 16.25 30.29
N VAL A 222 34.10 17.33 31.07
CA VAL A 222 35.12 18.38 30.97
C VAL A 222 36.11 18.20 32.12
N ALA A 223 37.38 18.00 31.78
CA ALA A 223 38.49 17.99 32.72
C ALA A 223 39.06 19.40 32.92
N PRO A 224 39.47 19.79 34.14
CA PRO A 224 40.00 21.12 34.42
C PRO A 224 41.43 21.35 33.89
N GLY A 225 42.13 20.31 33.42
CA GLY A 225 43.50 20.38 32.90
C GLY A 225 43.76 19.44 31.71
N SER A 226 44.98 19.44 31.19
CA SER A 226 45.37 18.57 30.07
C SER A 226 45.49 17.11 30.53
N ILE A 227 44.66 16.25 29.97
CA ILE A 227 44.68 14.80 30.17
C ILE A 227 45.44 14.12 29.02
N THR A 228 46.22 13.08 29.34
CA THR A 228 46.84 12.23 28.30
C THR A 228 45.76 11.39 27.61
N LYS A 229 46.02 11.00 26.35
CA LYS A 229 45.07 10.20 25.56
C LYS A 229 44.72 8.88 26.26
N GLU A 230 45.68 8.20 26.86
CA GLU A 230 45.44 6.94 27.59
C GLU A 230 44.50 7.16 28.79
N LYS A 231 44.65 8.29 29.50
CA LYS A 231 43.81 8.59 30.66
C LYS A 231 42.38 8.92 30.25
N ALA A 232 42.21 9.63 29.13
CA ALA A 232 40.89 9.93 28.58
C ALA A 232 40.12 8.65 28.17
N GLU A 233 40.81 7.72 27.50
CA GLU A 233 40.23 6.43 27.10
C GLU A 233 39.87 5.57 28.32
N GLU A 234 40.72 5.54 29.36
CA GLU A 234 40.43 4.83 30.62
C GLU A 234 39.18 5.39 31.33
N ILE A 235 39.08 6.72 31.41
CA ILE A 235 37.93 7.40 32.03
C ILE A 235 36.65 7.12 31.23
N GLN A 236 36.71 7.18 29.90
CA GLN A 236 35.57 6.87 29.03
C GLN A 236 35.11 5.41 29.20
N ALA A 237 36.05 4.46 29.24
CA ALA A 237 35.75 3.05 29.44
C ALA A 237 35.10 2.79 30.81
N ARG A 238 35.66 3.37 31.88
CA ARG A 238 35.08 3.29 33.24
C ARG A 238 33.71 3.94 33.34
N TRP A 239 33.49 5.06 32.65
CA TRP A 239 32.19 5.73 32.62
C TRP A 239 31.15 4.83 31.94
N ASN A 240 31.46 4.33 30.75
CA ASN A 240 30.56 3.45 30.01
C ASN A 240 30.26 2.16 30.80
N GLN A 241 31.24 1.56 31.46
CA GLN A 241 31.01 0.35 32.27
C GLN A 241 30.08 0.60 33.47
N ASN A 242 30.22 1.75 34.13
CA ASN A 242 29.49 2.05 35.37
C ASN A 242 28.12 2.71 35.15
N TYR A 243 27.86 3.31 33.98
CA TYR A 243 26.65 4.10 33.74
C TYR A 243 25.89 3.72 32.46
N SER A 244 26.24 2.61 31.80
CA SER A 244 25.46 2.05 30.67
C SER A 244 24.67 0.77 31.04
N GLY A 245 23.66 0.43 30.24
CA GLY A 245 22.88 -0.81 30.36
C GLY A 245 22.17 -0.93 31.72
N ALA A 246 22.33 -2.09 32.38
CA ALA A 246 21.70 -2.39 33.67
C ALA A 246 22.18 -1.50 34.84
N ASN A 247 23.26 -0.74 34.66
CA ASN A 247 23.76 0.21 35.65
C ASN A 247 23.13 1.61 35.51
N PHE A 248 22.07 1.72 34.72
CA PHE A 248 21.32 2.96 34.52
C PHE A 248 20.80 3.54 35.86
N GLY A 249 21.03 4.84 36.07
CA GLY A 249 20.56 5.56 37.26
C GLY A 249 21.48 5.50 38.49
N LYS A 250 22.66 4.88 38.40
CA LYS A 250 23.67 4.97 39.47
C LYS A 250 24.20 6.40 39.63
N THR A 251 24.42 6.81 40.88
CA THR A 251 24.99 8.12 41.20
C THR A 251 26.42 8.22 40.68
N ALA A 252 26.68 9.22 39.85
CA ALA A 252 28.01 9.48 39.34
C ALA A 252 28.88 10.19 40.37
N VAL A 253 29.97 9.55 40.79
CA VAL A 253 31.03 10.20 41.59
C VAL A 253 32.18 10.52 40.66
N ILE A 254 32.42 11.82 40.45
CA ILE A 254 33.47 12.31 39.56
C ILE A 254 34.58 12.93 40.41
N GLY A 255 35.81 12.43 40.25
CA GLY A 255 36.99 12.94 40.95
C GLY A 255 37.67 14.09 40.20
N ASP A 256 38.60 14.76 40.89
CA ASP A 256 39.58 15.69 40.28
C ASP A 256 38.99 16.92 39.56
N GLY A 257 37.87 17.46 40.07
CA GLY A 257 37.25 18.67 39.53
C GLY A 257 36.61 18.51 38.15
N MET A 258 36.46 17.28 37.65
CA MET A 258 35.77 17.00 36.40
C MET A 258 34.27 17.32 36.48
N THR A 259 33.72 17.92 35.43
CA THR A 259 32.30 18.31 35.36
C THR A 259 31.59 17.59 34.22
N TYR A 260 30.38 17.10 34.49
CA TYR A 260 29.50 16.52 33.48
C TYR A 260 28.50 17.58 33.01
N ILE A 261 28.59 17.97 31.74
CA ILE A 261 27.65 18.89 31.11
C ILE A 261 26.65 18.05 30.30
N PRO A 262 25.39 17.88 30.75
CA PRO A 262 24.37 17.21 29.95
C PRO A 262 24.06 18.07 28.72
N LEU A 263 24.05 17.46 27.53
CA LEU A 263 23.54 18.15 26.34
C LEU A 263 22.02 18.24 26.49
N GLY A 264 21.44 19.43 26.66
CA GLY A 264 19.99 19.56 26.85
C GLY A 264 19.16 19.09 25.64
N MET A 265 17.98 18.51 25.88
CA MET A 265 17.09 17.96 24.84
C MET A 265 15.73 18.64 24.66
N SER A 266 15.36 19.60 25.52
CA SER A 266 13.94 20.02 25.64
C SER A 266 13.31 20.62 24.37
N ALA A 267 14.09 21.18 23.45
CA ALA A 267 13.59 21.72 22.18
C ALA A 267 13.47 20.65 21.07
N ALA A 268 14.18 19.53 21.17
CA ALA A 268 14.22 18.49 20.15
C ALA A 268 12.98 17.59 20.19
N ASP A 269 12.45 17.29 21.37
CA ASP A 269 11.33 16.34 21.52
C ASP A 269 10.03 16.84 20.88
N SER A 270 9.68 18.12 21.09
CA SER A 270 8.51 18.73 20.45
C SER A 270 8.65 18.79 18.92
N GLN A 271 9.87 19.05 18.42
CA GLN A 271 10.15 19.05 16.98
C GLN A 271 10.09 17.64 16.38
N MET A 272 10.50 16.60 17.12
CA MET A 272 10.38 15.21 16.65
C MET A 272 8.92 14.77 16.50
N LEU A 273 8.04 15.18 17.42
CA LEU A 273 6.60 14.89 17.30
C LEU A 273 5.98 15.60 16.10
N GLU A 274 6.32 16.87 15.87
CA GLU A 274 5.85 17.62 14.71
C GLU A 274 6.34 17.02 13.39
N LEU A 275 7.60 16.58 13.33
CA LEU A 275 8.15 15.89 12.16
C LEU A 275 7.49 14.52 11.91
N LEU A 276 7.14 13.80 12.98
CA LEU A 276 6.40 12.54 12.86
C LEU A 276 4.98 12.78 12.32
N GLU A 277 4.30 13.83 12.81
CA GLU A 277 2.98 14.21 12.30
C GLU A 277 3.04 14.66 10.84
N MET A 278 4.03 15.49 10.48
CA MET A 278 4.27 15.92 9.11
C MET A 278 4.51 14.72 8.19
N SER A 279 5.35 13.76 8.61
CA SER A 279 5.56 12.51 7.89
C SER A 279 4.25 11.77 7.64
N GLY A 280 3.39 11.66 8.65
CA GLY A 280 2.08 11.03 8.51
C GLY A 280 1.16 11.77 7.54
N ARG A 281 1.12 13.11 7.60
CA ARG A 281 0.33 13.94 6.68
C ARG A 281 0.81 13.83 5.22
N VAL A 282 2.12 13.78 4.98
CA VAL A 282 2.67 13.57 3.64
C VAL A 282 2.24 12.20 3.10
N VAL A 283 2.31 11.15 3.91
CA VAL A 283 1.83 9.81 3.52
C VAL A 283 0.33 9.84 3.18
N CYS A 284 -0.49 10.47 4.03
CA CYS A 284 -1.92 10.67 3.78
C CYS A 284 -2.20 11.35 2.44
N SER A 285 -1.45 12.41 2.12
CA SER A 285 -1.63 13.16 0.88
C SER A 285 -1.38 12.31 -0.37
N VAL A 286 -0.43 11.37 -0.32
CA VAL A 286 -0.11 10.48 -1.45
C VAL A 286 -1.19 9.42 -1.67
N PHE A 287 -1.85 8.98 -0.60
CA PHE A 287 -2.97 8.04 -0.69
C PHE A 287 -4.34 8.72 -0.84
N ASN A 288 -4.39 10.06 -0.91
CA ASN A 288 -5.63 10.86 -0.85
C ASN A 288 -6.52 10.55 0.36
N VAL A 289 -5.94 10.05 1.46
CA VAL A 289 -6.69 9.73 2.69
C VAL A 289 -6.66 10.96 3.61
N PRO A 290 -7.81 11.48 4.05
CA PRO A 290 -7.84 12.55 5.03
C PRO A 290 -7.14 12.14 6.34
N PRO A 291 -6.25 12.98 6.93
CA PRO A 291 -5.46 12.61 8.11
C PRO A 291 -6.27 12.09 9.30
N PHE A 292 -7.47 12.64 9.52
CA PHE A 292 -8.32 12.26 10.66
C PHE A 292 -8.77 10.78 10.59
N LYS A 293 -8.81 10.16 9.40
CA LYS A 293 -9.17 8.75 9.22
C LYS A 293 -8.14 7.79 9.81
N ILE A 294 -6.88 8.20 9.87
CA ILE A 294 -5.80 7.41 10.47
C ILE A 294 -5.43 7.89 11.89
N GLY A 295 -6.28 8.73 12.49
CA GLY A 295 -6.07 9.26 13.83
C GLY A 295 -5.05 10.40 13.91
N ILE A 296 -4.74 11.05 12.78
CA ILE A 296 -3.86 12.23 12.75
C ILE A 296 -4.71 13.50 12.61
N GLY A 297 -4.52 14.44 13.54
CA GLY A 297 -5.26 15.70 13.56
C GLY A 297 -6.64 15.60 14.22
N THR A 298 -7.40 16.68 14.13
CA THR A 298 -8.73 16.79 14.75
C THR A 298 -9.82 16.27 13.82
N ILE A 299 -10.80 15.57 14.39
CA ILE A 299 -12.00 15.14 13.66
C ILE A 299 -12.80 16.40 13.28
N PRO A 300 -13.14 16.59 11.99
CA PRO A 300 -13.98 17.71 11.56
C PRO A 300 -15.34 17.70 12.25
N ASN A 301 -15.87 18.88 12.57
CA ASN A 301 -17.20 19.03 13.19
C ASN A 301 -18.31 18.48 12.28
N ASP A 302 -18.14 18.61 10.96
CA ASP A 302 -19.01 17.98 9.96
C ASP A 302 -18.34 16.69 9.44
N SER A 303 -18.54 15.61 10.19
CA SER A 303 -17.98 14.30 9.87
C SER A 303 -18.52 13.73 8.55
N GLU A 304 -19.65 14.23 8.06
CA GLU A 304 -20.39 13.69 6.94
C GLU A 304 -19.85 14.24 5.63
N GLN A 305 -19.67 15.56 5.55
CA GLN A 305 -18.96 16.18 4.44
C GLN A 305 -17.54 15.62 4.31
N ALA A 306 -16.86 15.41 5.44
CA ALA A 306 -15.52 14.84 5.46
C ALA A 306 -15.47 13.39 4.94
N ASN A 307 -16.51 12.59 5.19
CA ASN A 307 -16.65 11.25 4.60
C ASN A 307 -16.97 11.30 3.10
N GLY A 308 -17.76 12.27 2.65
CA GLY A 308 -18.03 12.50 1.23
C GLY A 308 -16.77 12.82 0.43
N ILE A 309 -15.91 13.70 0.97
CA ILE A 309 -14.60 14.05 0.38
C ILE A 309 -13.69 12.82 0.31
N TYR A 310 -13.65 12.02 1.37
CA TYR A 310 -12.88 10.77 1.36
C TYR A 310 -13.35 9.82 0.24
N TYR A 311 -14.67 9.69 0.06
CA TYR A 311 -15.20 8.87 -1.03
C TYR A 311 -14.81 9.42 -2.41
N SER A 312 -15.05 10.71 -2.68
CA SER A 312 -14.80 11.31 -3.99
C SER A 312 -13.33 11.29 -4.38
N ASP A 313 -12.46 11.64 -3.44
CA ASP A 313 -11.05 11.92 -3.75
C ASP A 313 -10.17 10.66 -3.66
N CYS A 314 -10.54 9.68 -2.83
CA CYS A 314 -9.77 8.47 -2.60
C CYS A 314 -10.38 7.23 -3.23
N LEU A 315 -11.65 6.95 -2.96
CA LEU A 315 -12.24 5.64 -3.25
C LEU A 315 -12.86 5.55 -4.64
N GLN A 316 -13.52 6.61 -5.10
CA GLN A 316 -14.35 6.58 -6.30
C GLN A 316 -13.57 6.12 -7.53
N ALA A 317 -12.41 6.72 -7.80
CA ALA A 317 -11.60 6.36 -8.98
C ALA A 317 -11.15 4.88 -8.95
N MET A 318 -10.84 4.33 -7.78
CA MET A 318 -10.43 2.93 -7.62
C MET A 318 -11.61 1.97 -7.78
N ILE A 319 -12.78 2.36 -7.29
CA ILE A 319 -14.02 1.60 -7.41
C ILE A 319 -14.43 1.51 -8.88
N GLU A 320 -14.53 2.65 -9.56
CA GLU A 320 -14.93 2.71 -10.98
C GLU A 320 -13.92 1.99 -11.88
N ALA A 321 -12.61 2.15 -11.64
CA ALA A 321 -11.59 1.41 -12.38
C ALA A 321 -11.78 -0.11 -12.23
N ARG A 322 -12.12 -0.57 -11.02
CA ARG A 322 -12.35 -1.99 -10.76
C ARG A 322 -13.62 -2.52 -11.42
N GLU A 323 -14.70 -1.76 -11.40
CA GLU A 323 -15.95 -2.09 -12.10
C GLU A 323 -15.67 -2.30 -13.60
N ASN A 324 -15.02 -1.33 -14.24
CA ASN A 324 -14.66 -1.40 -15.66
C ASN A 324 -13.75 -2.60 -15.98
N LEU A 325 -12.76 -2.88 -15.11
CA LEU A 325 -11.85 -4.01 -15.29
C LEU A 325 -12.53 -5.37 -15.13
N ILE A 326 -13.53 -5.48 -14.25
CA ILE A 326 -14.33 -6.70 -14.09
C ILE A 326 -15.26 -6.87 -15.30
N ASP A 327 -15.87 -5.78 -15.78
CA ASP A 327 -16.73 -5.79 -16.97
C ASP A 327 -15.98 -6.27 -18.22
N GLU A 328 -14.82 -5.68 -18.50
CA GLU A 328 -13.97 -6.09 -19.62
C GLU A 328 -13.36 -7.49 -19.37
N GLY A 329 -12.90 -7.75 -18.14
CA GLY A 329 -12.21 -8.98 -17.78
C GLY A 329 -13.07 -10.24 -17.88
N LEU A 330 -14.35 -10.15 -17.50
CA LEU A 330 -15.30 -11.27 -17.57
C LEU A 330 -16.20 -11.23 -18.80
N ASP A 331 -16.01 -10.26 -19.69
CA ASP A 331 -16.85 -10.03 -20.88
C ASP A 331 -18.35 -9.94 -20.52
N LEU A 332 -18.64 -9.18 -19.46
CA LEU A 332 -20.00 -8.94 -18.96
C LEU A 332 -20.95 -8.29 -20.00
N PRO A 333 -20.47 -7.41 -20.91
CA PRO A 333 -21.30 -6.88 -21.99
C PRO A 333 -21.92 -7.96 -22.89
N SER A 334 -21.24 -9.09 -23.12
CA SER A 334 -21.81 -10.23 -23.86
C SER A 334 -23.04 -10.84 -23.18
N PHE A 335 -23.14 -10.71 -21.86
CA PHE A 335 -24.29 -11.14 -21.06
C PHE A 335 -25.33 -10.02 -20.84
N LYS A 336 -25.11 -8.83 -21.43
CA LYS A 336 -25.93 -7.62 -21.24
C LYS A 336 -26.10 -7.24 -19.76
N VAL A 337 -25.02 -7.40 -18.99
CA VAL A 337 -24.95 -6.97 -17.59
C VAL A 337 -23.71 -6.10 -17.38
N GLU A 338 -23.79 -5.20 -16.42
CA GLU A 338 -22.73 -4.29 -15.99
C GLU A 338 -22.49 -4.51 -14.48
N CYS A 339 -21.23 -4.49 -14.06
CA CYS A 339 -20.80 -4.69 -12.69
C CYS A 339 -20.76 -3.36 -11.93
N TYR A 340 -21.37 -3.33 -10.74
CA TYR A 340 -21.28 -2.22 -9.82
C TYR A 340 -20.90 -2.71 -8.42
N LEU A 341 -20.10 -1.93 -7.70
CA LEU A 341 -19.85 -2.11 -6.27
C LEU A 341 -20.87 -1.27 -5.49
N ASP A 342 -21.48 -1.88 -4.49
CA ASP A 342 -22.57 -1.24 -3.74
C ASP A 342 -22.05 -0.19 -2.74
N ILE A 343 -22.05 1.07 -3.17
CA ILE A 343 -21.59 2.22 -2.39
C ILE A 343 -22.48 2.48 -1.15
N ASP A 344 -23.73 2.02 -1.15
CA ASP A 344 -24.64 2.24 -0.01
C ASP A 344 -24.10 1.59 1.27
N MET A 345 -23.27 0.55 1.14
CA MET A 345 -22.57 -0.09 2.25
C MET A 345 -21.50 0.79 2.91
N LEU A 346 -20.93 1.78 2.19
CA LEU A 346 -20.02 2.77 2.77
C LEU A 346 -20.77 3.77 3.66
N ILE A 347 -22.03 4.06 3.34
CA ILE A 347 -22.87 5.10 3.94
C ILE A 347 -23.82 4.52 5.01
N ARG A 348 -23.73 3.22 5.32
CA ARG A 348 -24.58 2.50 6.28
C ARG A 348 -24.59 3.00 7.73
N MET A 349 -24.04 4.18 8.01
CA MET A 349 -23.87 4.74 9.35
C MET A 349 -24.74 5.97 9.67
N ASP A 350 -25.80 6.25 8.89
CA ASP A 350 -26.84 7.14 9.38
C ASP A 350 -28.25 6.74 8.94
N SER A 351 -28.95 6.00 9.81
CA SER A 351 -30.38 5.73 9.68
C SER A 351 -31.20 7.02 9.63
N GLU A 352 -30.76 8.10 10.29
CA GLU A 352 -31.48 9.37 10.31
C GLU A 352 -31.48 10.04 8.93
N ARG A 353 -30.35 10.04 8.22
CA ARG A 353 -30.29 10.49 6.81
C ARG A 353 -31.08 9.61 5.86
N PHE A 354 -31.04 8.28 5.97
CA PHE A 354 -31.88 7.42 5.14
C PHE A 354 -33.36 7.76 5.36
N HIS A 355 -33.77 7.94 6.62
CA HIS A 355 -35.12 8.38 6.95
C HIS A 355 -35.42 9.81 6.48
N THR A 356 -34.45 10.72 6.49
CA THR A 356 -34.60 12.11 6.04
C THR A 356 -34.73 12.18 4.52
N MET A 357 -33.86 11.49 3.77
CA MET A 357 -33.93 11.34 2.31
C MET A 357 -35.26 10.71 1.91
N VAL A 358 -35.62 9.56 2.49
CA VAL A 358 -36.92 8.91 2.20
C VAL A 358 -38.08 9.84 2.54
N ARG A 359 -38.00 10.60 3.63
CA ARG A 359 -39.04 11.58 4.00
C ARG A 359 -39.11 12.74 3.01
N GLU A 360 -37.99 13.23 2.50
CA GLU A 360 -37.94 14.27 1.48
C GLU A 360 -38.41 13.76 0.13
N ASP A 361 -38.07 12.53 -0.26
CA ASP A 361 -38.54 11.89 -1.49
C ASP A 361 -40.05 11.61 -1.45
N VAL A 362 -40.58 11.18 -0.29
CA VAL A 362 -42.02 11.02 -0.06
C VAL A 362 -42.73 12.37 -0.06
N LYS A 363 -42.16 13.40 0.57
CA LYS A 363 -42.71 14.78 0.51
C LYS A 363 -42.67 15.34 -0.91
N GLY A 364 -41.63 15.02 -1.67
CA GLY A 364 -41.46 15.39 -3.08
C GLY A 364 -42.34 14.60 -4.04
N SER A 365 -43.13 13.63 -3.53
CA SER A 365 -43.96 12.71 -4.34
C SER A 365 -43.17 11.86 -5.33
N LEU A 366 -41.87 11.70 -5.12
CA LEU A 366 -40.98 10.82 -5.91
C LEU A 366 -41.11 9.36 -5.47
N LEU A 367 -41.41 9.13 -4.19
CA LEU A 367 -41.72 7.81 -3.63
C LEU A 367 -43.09 7.85 -2.95
N THR A 368 -43.87 6.78 -3.09
CA THR A 368 -45.14 6.60 -2.38
C THR A 368 -44.86 5.88 -1.04
N PRO A 369 -45.46 6.31 0.08
CA PRO A 369 -45.20 5.73 1.39
C PRO A 369 -45.67 4.28 1.54
#